data_AF-A0A0W1QGL8-F1
#
_entry.id   AF-A0A0W1QGL8-F1
#
_cell.length_a   1.000
_cell.length_b   1.000
_cell.length_c   1.000
_cell.angle_alpha   90.00
_cell.angle_beta   90.00
_cell.angle_gamma   90.00
#
_symmetry.space_group_name_H-M   'P 1'
#
loop_
_entity.id
_entity.type
_entity.pdbx_description
1 polymer ?
#
loop_
_entity_poly.entity_id
_entity_poly.type
_entity_poly.pdbx_seq_one_letter_code
_entity_poly.pdbx_strand_id
1 'polypeptide(L)'
;MPLPNHSPGLLQGPSLLASIHDVSPRSESPVDQLSELFLRHIGAPRYAMLVVPDHWGSAPLVRGSPFATRLRSWADSGVEMFLHGWFHRDTTKHGSAGARFKAKHMTAGEGEFLGLDYATARDRMERGRALVEDVTGRPVTGFIAPAWLYGDGARAAMRDCGFALAEDHFRVWAPQQQDRVLAKGPVITWASRSKSRIASSLAVAALARALLPRRPAMRLGVHPGDVTVPALLRSIDRTLGALSKGGRFGQYRDLLEMR
;
A
#
# COMPACT_ATOMS: atom_id res chain seq x y z
N MET A 1 7.29 23.58 46.12
CA MET A 1 6.63 23.06 44.89
C MET A 1 7.71 22.67 43.90
N PRO A 2 7.86 21.40 43.51
CA PRO A 2 8.72 21.06 42.38
C PRO A 2 7.93 21.24 41.07
N LEU A 3 8.58 21.84 40.08
CA LEU A 3 8.08 22.03 38.72
C LEU A 3 7.90 20.67 38.02
N PRO A 4 6.91 20.50 37.14
CA PRO A 4 6.72 19.25 36.41
C PRO A 4 7.86 19.05 35.41
N ASN A 5 8.53 17.91 35.56
CA ASN A 5 9.54 17.41 34.64
C ASN A 5 8.85 16.93 33.35
N HIS A 6 8.81 17.76 32.32
CA HIS A 6 8.42 17.34 30.98
C HIS A 6 9.62 16.71 30.28
N SER A 7 9.89 15.44 30.59
CA SER A 7 10.64 14.60 29.66
C SER A 7 9.89 14.59 28.33
N PRO A 8 10.51 14.95 27.19
CA PRO A 8 9.87 14.76 25.90
C PRO A 8 9.72 13.25 25.73
N GLY A 9 8.48 12.75 25.89
CA GLY A 9 8.18 11.36 25.61
C GLY A 9 8.65 11.07 24.19
N LEU A 10 9.55 10.09 24.03
CA LEU A 10 9.86 9.49 22.74
C LEU A 10 8.54 9.35 21.98
N LEU A 11 8.41 10.03 20.84
CA LEU A 11 7.22 9.94 20.01
C LEU A 11 7.05 8.46 19.66
N GLN A 12 6.17 7.76 20.38
CA GLN A 12 5.79 6.40 20.03
C GLN A 12 5.11 6.50 18.68
N GLY A 13 5.79 6.09 17.61
CA GLY A 13 5.27 6.15 16.25
C GLY A 13 3.97 5.36 16.07
N PRO A 14 3.38 5.37 14.87
CA PRO A 14 2.12 4.69 14.62
C PRO A 14 2.24 3.20 14.96
N SER A 15 1.28 2.68 15.73
CA SER A 15 1.20 1.24 15.97
C SER A 15 0.42 0.53 14.86
N LEU A 16 -0.31 1.28 14.02
CA LEU A 16 -1.14 0.79 12.93
C LEU A 16 -0.98 1.66 11.67
N LEU A 17 -0.91 1.02 10.51
CA LEU A 17 -0.96 1.65 9.19
C LEU A 17 -2.03 0.96 8.35
N ALA A 18 -2.72 1.73 7.51
CA ALA A 18 -3.76 1.24 6.62
C ALA A 18 -3.53 1.75 5.20
N SER A 19 -3.78 0.91 4.21
CA SER A 19 -3.63 1.25 2.79
C SER A 19 -4.72 0.62 1.93
N ILE A 20 -5.20 1.40 0.96
CA ILE A 20 -6.03 0.91 -0.15
C ILE A 20 -5.10 0.71 -1.36
N HIS A 21 -5.02 -0.52 -1.83
CA HIS A 21 -4.21 -0.96 -2.97
C HIS A 21 -4.95 -0.78 -4.29
N ASP A 22 -4.24 -0.86 -5.40
CA ASP A 22 -4.81 -0.88 -6.76
C ASP A 22 -5.75 0.30 -7.08
N VAL A 23 -5.44 1.48 -6.54
CA VAL A 23 -6.23 2.70 -6.74
C VAL A 23 -6.00 3.20 -8.16
N SER A 24 -7.07 3.24 -8.96
CA SER A 24 -7.00 3.56 -10.39
C SER A 24 -8.36 4.06 -10.88
N PRO A 25 -8.46 4.62 -12.10
CA PRO A 25 -9.75 5.04 -12.66
C PRO A 25 -10.81 3.93 -12.72
N ARG A 26 -10.42 2.66 -12.68
CA ARG A 26 -11.36 1.51 -12.69
C ARG A 26 -12.05 1.27 -11.36
N SER A 27 -11.51 1.81 -10.28
CA SER A 27 -11.86 1.43 -8.91
C SER A 27 -12.43 2.58 -8.09
N GLU A 28 -12.85 3.68 -8.71
CA GLU A 28 -13.33 4.90 -8.01
C GLU A 28 -14.38 4.61 -6.93
N SER A 29 -15.53 4.01 -7.30
CA SER A 29 -16.61 3.73 -6.33
C SER A 29 -16.20 2.73 -5.23
N PRO A 30 -15.52 1.61 -5.53
CA PRO A 30 -14.94 0.76 -4.48
C PRO A 30 -13.93 1.47 -3.55
N VAL A 31 -13.11 2.37 -4.09
CA VAL A 31 -12.14 3.16 -3.30
C VAL A 31 -12.88 4.11 -2.37
N ASP A 32 -13.96 4.75 -2.82
CA ASP A 32 -14.83 5.55 -1.97
C ASP A 32 -15.41 4.75 -0.81
N GLN A 33 -15.96 3.58 -1.10
CA GLN A 33 -16.54 2.71 -0.06
C GLN A 33 -15.52 2.28 0.99
N LEU A 34 -14.28 1.96 0.57
CA LEU A 34 -13.19 1.60 1.48
C LEU A 34 -12.66 2.82 2.25
N SER A 35 -12.58 3.97 1.60
CA SER A 35 -12.20 5.26 2.19
C SER A 35 -13.18 5.64 3.31
N GLU A 36 -14.49 5.59 3.06
CA GLU A 36 -15.52 5.81 4.07
C GLU A 36 -15.41 4.81 5.23
N LEU A 37 -15.16 3.54 4.93
CA LEU A 37 -14.96 2.52 5.95
C LEU A 37 -13.73 2.83 6.83
N PHE A 38 -12.63 3.25 6.24
CA PHE A 38 -11.43 3.66 6.97
C PHE A 38 -11.72 4.89 7.84
N LEU A 39 -12.38 5.92 7.30
CA LEU A 39 -12.73 7.13 8.05
C LEU A 39 -13.60 6.83 9.28
N ARG A 40 -14.55 5.89 9.20
CA ARG A 40 -15.37 5.48 10.36
C ARG A 40 -14.57 4.92 11.52
N HIS A 41 -13.47 4.20 11.25
CA HIS A 41 -12.67 3.53 12.29
C HIS A 41 -11.41 4.28 12.70
N ILE A 42 -10.82 5.05 11.77
CA ILE A 42 -9.60 5.85 11.98
C ILE A 42 -9.95 7.25 12.51
N GLY A 43 -11.11 7.80 12.13
CA GLY A 43 -11.58 9.13 12.52
C GLY A 43 -10.96 10.29 11.75
N ALA A 44 -9.99 10.01 10.86
CA ALA A 44 -9.31 11.01 10.03
C ALA A 44 -8.74 10.34 8.76
N PRO A 45 -8.43 11.11 7.70
CA PRO A 45 -7.79 10.62 6.47
C PRO A 45 -6.31 10.24 6.66
N ARG A 46 -6.00 9.47 7.71
CA ARG A 46 -4.66 8.99 8.08
C ARG A 46 -4.45 7.56 7.61
N TYR A 47 -4.43 7.39 6.29
CA TYR A 47 -4.16 6.13 5.61
C TYR A 47 -3.55 6.43 4.24
N ALA A 48 -3.12 5.38 3.53
CA ALA A 48 -2.51 5.49 2.22
C ALA A 48 -3.39 4.97 1.08
N MET A 49 -3.18 5.49 -0.12
CA MET A 49 -3.69 4.98 -1.38
C MET A 49 -2.52 4.67 -2.31
N LEU A 50 -2.51 3.46 -2.85
CA LEU A 50 -1.46 2.94 -3.72
C LEU A 50 -1.94 3.03 -5.16
N VAL A 51 -1.46 4.04 -5.86
CA VAL A 51 -1.97 4.49 -7.16
C VAL A 51 -1.30 3.72 -8.29
N VAL A 52 -2.10 3.18 -9.20
CA VAL A 52 -1.65 2.53 -10.43
C VAL A 52 -1.92 3.48 -11.60
N PRO A 53 -0.87 4.06 -12.24
CA PRO A 53 -0.99 5.01 -13.34
C PRO A 53 -1.83 4.55 -14.53
N ASP A 54 -1.71 3.31 -14.97
CA ASP A 54 -2.47 2.78 -16.10
C ASP A 54 -2.84 1.32 -15.88
N HIS A 55 -3.85 1.10 -15.05
CA HIS A 55 -4.18 -0.24 -14.55
C HIS A 55 -4.50 -1.21 -15.71
N TRP A 56 -3.63 -2.22 -15.86
CA TRP A 56 -3.58 -3.23 -16.92
C TRP A 56 -3.42 -2.70 -18.36
N GLY A 57 -3.04 -1.43 -18.50
CA GLY A 57 -2.91 -0.77 -19.80
C GLY A 57 -4.24 -0.40 -20.43
N SER A 58 -5.31 -0.31 -19.64
CA SER A 58 -6.67 -0.05 -20.12
C SER A 58 -7.41 1.00 -19.30
N ALA A 59 -6.74 1.68 -18.38
CA ALA A 59 -7.35 2.67 -17.51
C ALA A 59 -6.33 3.72 -17.08
N PRO A 60 -5.91 4.57 -18.04
CA PRO A 60 -4.89 5.58 -17.79
C PRO A 60 -5.42 6.66 -16.86
N LEU A 61 -4.60 7.04 -15.89
CA LEU A 61 -4.77 8.26 -15.10
C LEU A 61 -4.49 9.46 -16.00
N VAL A 62 -5.55 10.16 -16.40
CA VAL A 62 -5.46 11.33 -17.28
C VAL A 62 -5.63 12.61 -16.47
N ARG A 63 -4.73 13.58 -16.66
CA ARG A 63 -4.79 14.91 -16.06
C ARG A 63 -6.12 15.60 -16.36
N GLY A 64 -6.69 16.27 -15.37
CA GLY A 64 -7.97 16.97 -15.51
C GLY A 64 -9.21 16.06 -15.66
N SER A 65 -9.04 14.73 -15.67
CA SER A 65 -10.18 13.81 -15.63
C SER A 65 -10.91 13.87 -14.29
N PRO A 66 -12.18 13.42 -14.22
CA PRO A 66 -12.91 13.32 -12.95
C PRO A 66 -12.14 12.54 -11.89
N PHE A 67 -11.58 11.38 -12.25
CA PHE A 67 -10.79 10.57 -11.31
C PHE A 67 -9.52 11.28 -10.83
N ALA A 68 -8.83 12.04 -11.68
CA ALA A 68 -7.69 12.85 -11.27
C ALA A 68 -8.08 13.92 -10.23
N THR A 69 -9.25 14.56 -10.41
CA THR A 69 -9.81 15.50 -9.42
C THR A 69 -10.12 14.81 -8.10
N ARG A 70 -10.71 13.60 -8.13
CA ARG A 70 -10.97 12.79 -6.93
C ARG A 70 -9.68 12.40 -6.22
N LEU A 71 -8.68 11.96 -6.97
CA LEU A 71 -7.36 11.59 -6.44
C LEU A 71 -6.68 12.76 -5.73
N ARG A 72 -6.72 13.94 -6.34
CA ARG A 72 -6.25 15.18 -5.71
C ARG A 72 -7.02 15.49 -4.42
N SER A 73 -8.35 15.36 -4.43
CA SER A 73 -9.18 15.60 -3.24
C SER A 73 -8.83 14.68 -2.07
N TRP A 74 -8.57 13.39 -2.31
CA TRP A 74 -8.09 12.50 -1.23
C TRP A 74 -6.71 12.94 -0.73
N ALA A 75 -5.79 13.27 -1.63
CA ALA A 75 -4.44 13.73 -1.26
C ALA A 75 -4.48 15.03 -0.43
N ASP A 76 -5.35 15.97 -0.82
CA ASP A 76 -5.54 17.25 -0.12
C ASP A 76 -6.17 17.09 1.26
N SER A 77 -7.01 16.07 1.45
CA SER A 77 -7.56 15.74 2.76
C SER A 77 -6.51 15.17 3.73
N GLY A 78 -5.35 14.71 3.22
CA GLY A 78 -4.26 14.15 4.02
C GLY A 78 -3.98 12.66 3.78
N VAL A 79 -4.68 12.02 2.83
CA VAL A 79 -4.40 10.63 2.42
C VAL A 79 -3.06 10.57 1.71
N GLU A 80 -2.21 9.64 2.12
CA GLU A 80 -0.87 9.49 1.56
C GLU A 80 -0.90 8.75 0.22
N MET A 81 -0.27 9.33 -0.80
CA MET A 81 -0.23 8.72 -2.14
C MET A 81 1.08 7.96 -2.32
N PHE A 82 1.00 6.67 -2.60
CA PHE A 82 2.12 5.84 -3.01
C PHE A 82 2.02 5.52 -4.49
N LEU A 83 3.16 5.45 -5.17
CA LEU A 83 3.20 4.83 -6.49
C LEU A 83 3.12 3.31 -6.35
N HIS A 84 2.23 2.66 -7.09
CA HIS A 84 2.00 1.22 -7.05
C HIS A 84 2.25 0.53 -8.40
N GLY A 85 3.45 0.75 -8.94
CA GLY A 85 3.85 0.27 -10.26
C GLY A 85 3.40 1.19 -11.40
N TRP A 86 3.22 0.64 -12.59
CA TRP A 86 2.67 1.38 -13.74
C TRP A 86 1.42 0.70 -14.28
N PHE A 87 1.52 -0.59 -14.61
CA PHE A 87 0.40 -1.39 -15.13
C PHE A 87 -0.28 -2.29 -14.10
N HIS A 88 0.37 -2.59 -12.96
CA HIS A 88 -0.09 -3.62 -12.02
C HIS A 88 -0.27 -4.99 -12.71
N ARG A 89 0.66 -5.30 -13.63
CA ARG A 89 0.73 -6.57 -14.38
C ARG A 89 2.18 -6.89 -14.71
N ASP A 90 2.55 -8.15 -14.56
CA ASP A 90 3.79 -8.69 -15.10
C ASP A 90 3.73 -8.72 -16.63
N THR A 91 4.47 -7.79 -17.24
CA THR A 91 4.61 -7.67 -18.70
C THR A 91 5.92 -8.30 -19.19
N THR A 92 6.72 -8.93 -18.32
CA THR A 92 8.00 -9.50 -18.75
C THR A 92 7.76 -10.69 -19.69
N LYS A 93 8.41 -10.66 -20.85
CA LYS A 93 8.45 -11.80 -21.77
C LYS A 93 9.38 -12.85 -21.15
N HIS A 94 8.86 -13.67 -20.25
CA HIS A 94 9.59 -14.80 -19.67
C HIS A 94 10.08 -15.73 -20.80
N GLY A 95 11.39 -15.75 -21.05
CA GLY A 95 12.02 -16.45 -22.17
C GLY A 95 11.97 -17.98 -22.11
N SER A 96 11.45 -18.57 -21.03
CA SER A 96 11.23 -20.02 -20.92
C SER A 96 9.85 -20.34 -20.35
N ALA A 97 9.24 -21.43 -20.83
CA ALA A 97 7.90 -21.87 -20.44
C ALA A 97 7.75 -22.07 -18.91
N GLY A 98 8.83 -22.49 -18.23
CA GLY A 98 8.87 -22.67 -16.78
C GLY A 98 8.84 -21.36 -15.98
N ALA A 99 9.55 -20.32 -16.45
CA ALA A 99 9.50 -19.00 -15.82
C ALA A 99 8.12 -18.35 -16.00
N ARG A 100 7.49 -18.53 -17.17
CA ARG A 100 6.12 -18.08 -17.44
C ARG A 100 5.08 -18.78 -16.55
N PHE A 101 5.27 -20.08 -16.27
CA PHE A 101 4.42 -20.83 -15.36
C PHE A 101 4.57 -20.36 -13.90
N LYS A 102 5.81 -20.12 -13.46
CA LYS A 102 6.12 -19.64 -12.10
C LYS A 102 5.61 -18.22 -11.84
N ALA A 103 5.78 -17.29 -12.79
CA ALA A 103 5.21 -15.94 -12.69
C ALA A 103 3.66 -15.97 -12.68
N LYS A 104 3.06 -16.78 -13.56
CA LYS A 104 1.59 -16.93 -13.62
C LYS A 104 0.99 -17.62 -12.39
N HIS A 105 1.68 -18.59 -11.77
CA HIS A 105 1.17 -19.33 -10.62
C HIS A 105 1.53 -18.73 -9.26
N MET A 106 2.71 -18.11 -9.11
CA MET A 106 3.13 -17.56 -7.81
C MET A 106 2.65 -16.12 -7.58
N THR A 107 2.60 -15.28 -8.62
CA THR A 107 2.20 -13.86 -8.50
C THR A 107 0.88 -13.55 -9.19
N ALA A 108 0.20 -14.56 -9.75
CA ALA A 108 -0.95 -14.40 -10.64
C ALA A 108 -0.71 -13.45 -11.83
N GLY A 109 0.56 -13.20 -12.19
CA GLY A 109 0.93 -12.22 -13.21
C GLY A 109 0.80 -10.76 -12.75
N GLU A 110 0.80 -10.47 -11.45
CA GLU A 110 0.74 -9.10 -10.90
C GLU A 110 2.11 -8.61 -10.39
N GLY A 111 3.15 -9.46 -10.38
CA GLY A 111 4.51 -9.11 -9.96
C GLY A 111 5.27 -8.26 -10.97
N GLU A 112 4.74 -7.10 -11.35
CA GLU A 112 5.24 -6.22 -12.41
C GLU A 112 6.75 -5.94 -12.30
N PHE A 113 7.25 -5.67 -11.10
CA PHE A 113 8.63 -5.26 -10.84
C PHE A 113 9.54 -6.41 -10.39
N LEU A 114 9.06 -7.66 -10.39
CA LEU A 114 9.87 -8.81 -9.99
C LEU A 114 10.94 -9.16 -11.03
N GLY A 115 10.61 -9.02 -12.32
CA GLY A 115 11.48 -9.43 -13.43
C GLY A 115 12.00 -8.29 -14.31
N LEU A 116 11.73 -7.03 -13.98
CA LEU A 116 12.20 -5.90 -14.78
C LEU A 116 13.70 -5.68 -14.57
N ASP A 117 14.39 -5.37 -15.68
CA ASP A 117 15.72 -4.78 -15.60
C ASP A 117 15.66 -3.38 -14.97
N TYR A 118 16.84 -2.89 -14.58
CA TYR A 118 16.98 -1.58 -13.93
C TYR A 118 16.40 -0.45 -14.78
N ALA A 119 16.72 -0.39 -16.08
CA ALA A 119 16.33 0.72 -16.95
C ALA A 119 14.81 0.81 -17.10
N THR A 120 14.14 -0.33 -17.30
CA THR A 120 12.69 -0.40 -17.42
C THR A 120 11.99 -0.10 -16.10
N ALA A 121 12.51 -0.62 -14.98
CA ALA A 121 11.97 -0.31 -13.66
C ALA A 121 12.08 1.18 -13.35
N ARG A 122 13.25 1.78 -13.64
CA ARG A 122 13.51 3.20 -13.47
C ARG A 122 12.57 4.08 -14.29
N ASP A 123 12.44 3.82 -15.59
CA ASP A 123 11.54 4.56 -16.46
C ASP A 123 10.08 4.55 -15.94
N ARG A 124 9.57 3.37 -15.55
CA ARG A 124 8.20 3.24 -15.01
C ARG A 124 8.03 3.97 -13.69
N MET A 125 9.03 3.91 -12.81
CA MET A 125 9.03 4.61 -11.54
C MET A 125 9.06 6.13 -11.72
N GLU A 126 9.95 6.64 -12.58
CA GLU A 126 10.11 8.07 -12.85
C GLU A 126 8.84 8.65 -13.49
N ARG A 127 8.33 8.01 -14.55
CA ARG A 127 7.09 8.46 -15.21
C ARG A 127 5.88 8.33 -14.30
N GLY A 128 5.78 7.23 -13.55
CA GLY A 128 4.69 6.99 -12.60
C GLY A 128 4.66 8.03 -11.49
N ARG A 129 5.82 8.29 -10.89
CA ARG A 129 6.00 9.33 -9.88
C ARG A 129 5.60 10.69 -10.42
N ALA A 130 6.17 11.10 -11.55
CA ALA A 130 5.89 12.40 -12.15
C ALA A 130 4.39 12.60 -12.44
N LEU A 131 3.70 11.57 -12.94
CA LEU A 131 2.26 11.65 -13.22
C LEU A 131 1.43 11.78 -11.94
N VAL A 132 1.71 10.96 -10.92
CA VAL A 132 0.96 11.01 -9.65
C VAL A 132 1.19 12.34 -8.93
N GLU A 133 2.44 12.81 -8.89
CA GLU A 133 2.78 14.09 -8.24
C GLU A 133 2.13 15.28 -8.97
N ASP A 134 2.11 15.26 -10.30
CA ASP A 134 1.45 16.31 -11.10
C ASP A 134 -0.08 16.31 -10.93
N VAL A 135 -0.71 15.13 -10.95
CA VAL A 135 -2.17 15.01 -10.75
C VAL A 135 -2.57 15.47 -9.35
N THR A 136 -1.83 15.05 -8.33
CA THR A 136 -2.17 15.31 -6.92
C THR A 136 -1.66 16.66 -6.42
N GLY A 137 -0.68 17.26 -7.08
CA GLY A 137 0.03 18.45 -6.59
C GLY A 137 0.88 18.19 -5.34
N ARG A 138 1.15 16.92 -5.01
CA ARG A 138 1.85 16.51 -3.78
C ARG A 138 2.91 15.45 -4.08
N PRO A 139 4.03 15.43 -3.36
CA PRO A 139 5.03 14.38 -3.52
C PRO A 139 4.43 13.01 -3.15
N VAL A 140 4.83 11.96 -3.88
CA VAL A 140 4.50 10.60 -3.46
C VAL A 140 5.23 10.29 -2.16
N THR A 141 4.54 9.59 -1.26
CA THR A 141 5.07 9.19 0.05
C THR A 141 6.12 8.08 -0.08
N GLY A 142 5.98 7.25 -1.12
CA GLY A 142 6.92 6.19 -1.42
C GLY A 142 6.50 5.37 -2.64
N PHE A 143 7.16 4.22 -2.80
CA PHE A 143 6.86 3.25 -3.84
C PHE A 143 6.60 1.88 -3.23
N ILE A 144 5.51 1.25 -3.63
CA ILE A 144 5.22 -0.14 -3.27
C ILE A 144 5.08 -0.92 -4.56
N ALA A 145 5.89 -1.94 -4.79
CA ALA A 145 5.76 -2.75 -6.00
C ALA A 145 4.44 -3.57 -5.96
N PRO A 146 3.76 -3.73 -7.11
CA PRO A 146 2.67 -4.69 -7.28
C PRO A 146 3.00 -6.07 -6.70
N ALA A 147 2.02 -6.67 -6.02
CA ALA A 147 2.17 -7.90 -5.25
C ALA A 147 3.27 -7.89 -4.16
N TRP A 148 3.78 -6.70 -3.77
CA TRP A 148 4.90 -6.51 -2.83
C TRP A 148 6.22 -7.17 -3.27
N LEU A 149 6.43 -7.33 -4.58
CA LEU A 149 7.57 -8.08 -5.12
C LEU A 149 8.53 -7.18 -5.91
N TYR A 150 9.80 -7.23 -5.53
CA TYR A 150 10.88 -6.42 -6.09
C TYR A 150 12.02 -7.34 -6.55
N GLY A 151 12.37 -7.26 -7.84
CA GLY A 151 13.62 -7.80 -8.38
C GLY A 151 14.81 -6.87 -8.13
N ASP A 152 16.01 -7.31 -8.48
CA ASP A 152 17.24 -6.55 -8.22
C ASP A 152 17.27 -5.22 -9.00
N GLY A 153 16.84 -5.25 -10.27
CA GLY A 153 16.70 -4.05 -11.09
C GLY A 153 15.73 -3.04 -10.46
N ALA A 154 14.60 -3.51 -9.95
CA ALA A 154 13.62 -2.66 -9.25
C ALA A 154 14.16 -2.08 -7.94
N ARG A 155 14.92 -2.85 -7.15
CA ARG A 155 15.52 -2.34 -5.90
C ARG A 155 16.57 -1.26 -6.17
N ALA A 156 17.41 -1.46 -7.18
CA ALA A 156 18.39 -0.47 -7.60
C ALA A 156 17.71 0.80 -8.13
N ALA A 157 16.75 0.65 -9.06
CA ALA A 157 15.98 1.76 -9.60
C ALA A 157 15.24 2.54 -8.51
N MET A 158 14.61 1.86 -7.55
CA MET A 158 13.89 2.49 -6.44
C MET A 158 14.80 3.39 -5.58
N ARG A 159 16.05 2.98 -5.35
CA ARG A 159 17.04 3.81 -4.66
C ARG A 159 17.42 5.03 -5.50
N ASP A 160 17.71 4.85 -6.78
CA ASP A 160 18.13 5.95 -7.65
C ASP A 160 16.99 6.96 -7.91
N CYS A 161 15.75 6.48 -7.97
CA CYS A 161 14.54 7.31 -8.09
C CYS A 161 14.21 8.10 -6.81
N GLY A 162 14.95 7.91 -5.71
CA GLY A 162 14.81 8.74 -4.52
C GLY A 162 13.56 8.46 -3.68
N PHE A 163 12.95 7.26 -3.75
CA PHE A 163 11.76 6.97 -2.94
C PHE A 163 12.12 6.88 -1.45
N ALA A 164 11.40 7.65 -0.62
CA ALA A 164 11.64 7.72 0.82
C ALA A 164 11.22 6.44 1.57
N LEU A 165 10.16 5.78 1.09
CA LEU A 165 9.55 4.62 1.73
C LEU A 165 9.22 3.53 0.72
N ALA A 166 9.35 2.29 1.18
CA ALA A 166 8.88 1.11 0.48
C ALA A 166 8.37 0.05 1.45
N GLU A 167 7.54 -0.85 0.94
CA GLU A 167 6.88 -1.88 1.73
C GLU A 167 6.87 -3.25 1.04
N ASP A 168 7.04 -4.30 1.84
CA ASP A 168 6.75 -5.69 1.51
C ASP A 168 5.80 -6.31 2.57
N HIS A 169 5.42 -7.57 2.37
CA HIS A 169 4.52 -8.29 3.27
C HIS A 169 4.96 -8.31 4.75
N PHE A 170 6.24 -8.06 5.05
CA PHE A 170 6.83 -8.22 6.39
C PHE A 170 7.45 -6.95 6.98
N ARG A 171 7.75 -5.94 6.17
CA ARG A 171 8.36 -4.69 6.66
C ARG A 171 8.06 -3.46 5.81
N VAL A 172 8.23 -2.31 6.45
CA VAL A 172 8.41 -1.00 5.80
C VAL A 172 9.87 -0.60 5.99
N TRP A 173 10.51 -0.08 4.95
CA TRP A 173 11.89 0.38 5.01
C TRP A 173 12.08 1.71 4.26
N ALA A 174 13.20 2.38 4.55
CA ALA A 174 13.64 3.59 3.86
C ALA A 174 14.76 3.26 2.86
N PRO A 175 14.49 3.19 1.54
CA PRO A 175 15.51 2.87 0.53
C PRO A 175 16.71 3.82 0.55
N GLN A 176 16.47 5.12 0.78
CA GLN A 176 17.51 6.16 0.82
C GLN A 176 18.45 6.06 2.03
N GLN A 177 18.07 5.27 3.05
CA GLN A 177 18.82 5.13 4.29
C GLN A 177 19.36 3.71 4.40
N GLN A 178 20.00 3.22 3.33
CA GLN A 178 20.61 1.88 3.27
C GLN A 178 19.61 0.78 3.62
N ASP A 179 18.38 0.90 3.11
CA ASP A 179 17.26 0.00 3.39
C ASP A 179 16.94 -0.15 4.91
N ARG A 180 17.13 0.92 5.71
CA ARG A 180 16.79 0.95 7.15
C ARG A 180 15.34 0.49 7.36
N VAL A 181 15.17 -0.56 8.15
CA VAL A 181 13.84 -1.09 8.49
C VAL A 181 13.18 -0.19 9.52
N LEU A 182 12.03 0.36 9.17
CA LEU A 182 11.27 1.30 10.02
C LEU A 182 10.14 0.62 10.78
N ALA A 183 9.56 -0.42 10.18
CA ALA A 183 8.50 -1.22 10.78
C ALA A 183 8.67 -2.69 10.41
N LYS A 184 8.37 -3.60 11.35
CA LYS A 184 8.35 -5.05 11.14
C LYS A 184 7.00 -5.60 11.57
N GLY A 185 6.42 -6.46 10.76
CA GLY A 185 5.16 -7.13 11.06
C GLY A 185 4.42 -7.52 9.78
N PRO A 186 3.54 -8.52 9.81
CA PRO A 186 2.79 -8.90 8.61
C PRO A 186 1.83 -7.77 8.20
N VAL A 187 1.56 -7.69 6.89
CA VAL A 187 0.36 -7.00 6.38
C VAL A 187 -0.83 -7.96 6.46
N ILE A 188 -1.92 -7.53 7.08
CA ILE A 188 -3.21 -8.21 7.03
C ILE A 188 -3.88 -7.77 5.73
N THR A 189 -4.10 -8.71 4.83
CA THR A 189 -4.70 -8.46 3.52
C THR A 189 -5.74 -9.51 3.18
N TRP A 190 -6.67 -9.14 2.31
CA TRP A 190 -7.70 -10.04 1.79
C TRP A 190 -7.50 -10.31 0.31
N ALA A 191 -8.01 -11.46 -0.13
CA ALA A 191 -8.00 -11.86 -1.52
C ALA A 191 -9.39 -12.36 -1.93
N SER A 192 -10.00 -11.67 -2.90
CA SER A 192 -11.36 -11.92 -3.40
C SER A 192 -11.45 -12.90 -4.59
N ARG A 193 -10.31 -13.33 -5.14
CA ARG A 193 -10.25 -14.02 -6.45
C ARG A 193 -10.73 -15.47 -6.47
N SER A 194 -10.78 -16.17 -5.33
CA SER A 194 -11.28 -17.55 -5.27
C SER A 194 -11.88 -17.88 -3.92
N LYS A 195 -12.78 -18.87 -3.86
CA LYS A 195 -13.41 -19.31 -2.60
C LYS A 195 -12.38 -19.72 -1.54
N SER A 196 -11.31 -20.40 -1.94
CA SER A 196 -10.23 -20.80 -1.03
C SER A 196 -9.42 -19.60 -0.51
N ARG A 197 -9.11 -18.62 -1.38
CA ARG A 197 -8.44 -17.37 -0.99
C ARG A 197 -9.30 -16.51 -0.08
N ILE A 198 -10.61 -16.46 -0.33
CA ILE A 198 -11.59 -15.79 0.55
C ILE A 198 -11.59 -16.46 1.92
N ALA A 199 -11.79 -17.78 1.98
CA ALA A 199 -11.86 -18.52 3.25
C ALA A 199 -10.58 -18.39 4.09
N SER A 200 -9.41 -18.52 3.45
CA SER A 200 -8.12 -18.32 4.12
C SER A 200 -7.91 -16.89 4.62
N SER A 201 -8.25 -15.87 3.81
CA SER A 201 -8.19 -14.46 4.24
C SER A 201 -9.08 -14.20 5.46
N LEU A 202 -10.28 -14.77 5.50
CA LEU A 202 -11.19 -14.65 6.64
C LEU A 202 -10.63 -15.30 7.91
N ALA A 203 -10.04 -16.49 7.78
CA ALA A 203 -9.42 -17.20 8.90
C ALA A 203 -8.20 -16.45 9.44
N VAL A 204 -7.30 -16.00 8.56
CA VAL A 204 -6.10 -15.22 8.94
C VAL A 204 -6.50 -13.92 9.62
N ALA A 205 -7.47 -13.17 9.07
CA ALA A 205 -7.96 -11.94 9.68
C ALA A 205 -8.61 -12.19 11.05
N ALA A 206 -9.33 -13.31 11.24
CA ALA A 206 -9.89 -13.68 12.53
C ALA A 206 -8.81 -13.99 13.58
N LEU A 207 -7.79 -14.75 13.20
CA LEU A 207 -6.66 -15.06 14.06
C LEU A 207 -5.87 -13.79 14.41
N ALA A 208 -5.66 -12.91 13.42
CA ALA A 208 -5.01 -11.62 13.59
C ALA A 208 -5.71 -10.76 14.65
N ARG A 209 -7.04 -10.65 14.60
CA ARG A 209 -7.82 -9.93 15.63
C ARG A 209 -7.65 -10.52 17.03
N ALA A 210 -7.55 -11.85 17.14
CA ALA A 210 -7.43 -12.53 18.44
C ALA A 210 -6.02 -12.40 19.05
N LEU A 211 -4.97 -12.43 18.23
CA LEU A 211 -3.58 -12.53 18.70
C LEU A 211 -2.82 -11.19 18.74
N LEU A 212 -3.22 -10.21 17.93
CA LEU A 212 -2.36 -9.08 17.61
C LEU A 212 -2.56 -7.73 18.33
N PRO A 213 -3.41 -7.52 19.37
CA PRO A 213 -3.49 -6.24 20.10
C PRO A 213 -2.19 -5.75 20.80
N ARG A 214 -1.02 -6.37 20.55
CA ARG A 214 0.22 -6.19 21.32
C ARG A 214 1.51 -6.04 20.48
N ARG A 215 1.42 -5.84 19.16
CA ARG A 215 2.63 -5.70 18.31
C ARG A 215 2.76 -4.29 17.71
N PRO A 216 3.96 -3.68 17.73
CA PRO A 216 4.19 -2.40 17.06
C PRO A 216 4.10 -2.54 15.53
N ALA A 217 3.55 -1.51 14.88
CA ALA A 217 3.45 -1.31 13.44
C ALA A 217 2.74 -2.43 12.64
N MET A 218 1.53 -2.80 13.04
CA MET A 218 0.69 -3.65 12.19
C MET A 218 0.17 -2.89 10.98
N ARG A 219 -0.02 -3.62 9.88
CA ARG A 219 -0.35 -3.04 8.59
C ARG A 219 -1.55 -3.74 8.02
N LEU A 220 -2.42 -2.98 7.40
CA LEU A 220 -3.67 -3.46 6.84
C LEU A 220 -3.78 -2.98 5.39
N GLY A 221 -3.81 -3.92 4.45
CA GLY A 221 -3.94 -3.67 3.02
C GLY A 221 -5.28 -4.18 2.51
N VAL A 222 -6.09 -3.32 1.91
CA VAL A 222 -7.37 -3.69 1.28
C VAL A 222 -7.34 -3.36 -0.20
N HIS A 223 -8.14 -4.06 -1.00
CA HIS A 223 -8.22 -3.88 -2.44
C HIS A 223 -9.65 -3.50 -2.84
N PRO A 224 -9.83 -2.68 -3.88
CA PRO A 224 -11.13 -2.39 -4.50
C PRO A 224 -11.98 -3.65 -4.74
N GLY A 225 -11.35 -4.75 -5.17
CA GLY A 225 -12.03 -6.02 -5.40
C GLY A 225 -12.66 -6.65 -4.14
N ASP A 226 -12.22 -6.28 -2.94
CA ASP A 226 -12.73 -6.85 -1.69
C ASP A 226 -14.19 -6.43 -1.42
N VAL A 227 -14.62 -5.26 -1.90
CA VAL A 227 -15.99 -4.76 -1.69
C VAL A 227 -17.03 -5.64 -2.39
N THR A 228 -16.63 -6.37 -3.43
CA THR A 228 -17.49 -7.28 -4.19
C THR A 228 -17.87 -8.53 -3.41
N VAL A 229 -17.20 -8.80 -2.29
CA VAL A 229 -17.46 -9.98 -1.44
C VAL A 229 -17.92 -9.50 -0.05
N PRO A 230 -19.23 -9.54 0.26
CA PRO A 230 -19.76 -9.02 1.52
C PRO A 230 -19.10 -9.60 2.79
N ALA A 231 -18.66 -10.86 2.73
CA ALA A 231 -17.95 -11.49 3.85
C ALA A 231 -16.56 -10.87 4.10
N LEU A 232 -15.83 -10.49 3.05
CA LEU A 232 -14.54 -9.80 3.17
C LEU A 232 -14.74 -8.41 3.76
N LEU A 233 -15.70 -7.64 3.24
CA LEU A 233 -16.00 -6.30 3.75
C LEU A 233 -16.37 -6.32 5.24
N ARG A 234 -17.20 -7.27 5.70
CA ARG A 234 -17.49 -7.48 7.13
C ARG A 234 -16.27 -7.92 7.94
N SER A 235 -15.30 -8.59 7.31
CA SER A 235 -14.06 -8.99 7.99
C SER A 235 -13.10 -7.81 8.13
N ILE A 236 -13.00 -6.97 7.10
CA ILE A 236 -12.24 -5.71 7.11
C ILE A 236 -12.78 -4.79 8.21
N ASP A 237 -14.09 -4.53 8.20
CA ASP A 237 -14.75 -3.68 9.21
C ASP A 237 -14.51 -4.16 10.65
N ARG A 238 -14.71 -5.45 10.92
CA ARG A 238 -14.40 -6.03 12.24
C ARG A 238 -12.92 -5.95 12.60
N THR A 239 -12.02 -6.02 11.62
CA THR A 239 -10.57 -5.94 11.86
C THR A 239 -10.16 -4.51 12.18
N LEU A 240 -10.62 -3.53 11.41
CA LEU A 240 -10.42 -2.12 11.72
C LEU A 240 -10.94 -1.79 13.12
N GLY A 241 -12.19 -2.15 13.43
CA GLY A 241 -12.78 -1.86 14.74
C GLY A 241 -12.09 -2.56 15.92
N ALA A 242 -11.53 -3.76 15.71
CA ALA A 242 -10.73 -4.44 16.74
C ALA A 242 -9.39 -3.73 16.96
N LEU A 243 -8.73 -3.30 15.88
CA LEU A 243 -7.42 -2.65 15.93
C LEU A 243 -7.51 -1.21 16.48
N SER A 244 -8.56 -0.45 16.12
CA SER A 244 -8.78 0.91 16.64
C SER A 244 -8.89 0.99 18.16
N LYS A 245 -9.30 -0.11 18.83
CA LYS A 245 -9.44 -0.14 20.30
C LYS A 245 -8.10 -0.28 21.03
N GLY A 246 -7.06 -0.78 20.37
CA GLY A 246 -5.78 -1.12 20.99
C GLY A 246 -4.56 -0.48 20.34
N GLY A 247 -4.76 0.35 19.31
CA GLY A 247 -3.67 0.96 18.57
C GLY A 247 -4.03 2.31 17.96
N ARG A 248 -3.00 3.07 17.61
CA ARG A 248 -3.10 4.37 16.98
C ARG A 248 -2.76 4.24 15.50
N PHE A 249 -3.76 4.46 14.65
CA PHE A 249 -3.53 4.67 13.22
C PHE A 249 -2.74 5.96 13.02
N GLY A 250 -1.70 5.89 12.19
CA GLY A 250 -0.96 7.08 11.77
C GLY A 250 -0.55 6.98 10.32
N GLN A 251 0.39 7.84 9.94
CA GLN A 251 0.86 7.95 8.57
C GLN A 251 2.18 7.19 8.39
N TYR A 252 2.44 6.73 7.18
CA TYR A 252 3.69 6.09 6.82
C TYR A 252 4.88 7.03 6.98
N ARG A 253 4.73 8.33 6.67
CA ARG A 253 5.79 9.33 6.88
C ARG A 253 6.24 9.45 8.34
N ASP A 254 5.33 9.21 9.30
CA ASP A 254 5.63 9.28 10.73
C ASP A 254 6.71 8.24 11.12
N LEU A 255 6.87 7.16 10.33
CA LEU A 255 7.91 6.16 10.53
C LEU A 255 9.33 6.68 10.25
N LEU A 256 9.49 7.68 9.38
CA LEU A 256 10.81 8.24 9.04
C LEU A 256 11.40 9.05 10.20
N GLU A 257 10.52 9.62 11.02
CA GLU A 257 10.85 10.46 12.17
C GLU A 257 11.20 9.62 13.42
N MET A 258 10.86 8.32 13.40
CA MET A 258 11.24 7.39 14.46
C MET A 258 12.75 7.15 14.41
N ARG A 259 13.43 7.54 15.50
CA ARG A 259 14.84 7.27 15.74
C ARG A 259 15.01 5.97 16.51
#